data_AF-A0AAD9B907-F1
#
_entry.id   AF-A0AAD9B907-F1
#
_cell.length_a   1.000
_cell.length_b   1.000
_cell.length_c   1.000
_cell.angle_alpha   90.00
_cell.angle_beta   90.00
_cell.angle_gamma   90.00
#
_symmetry.space_group_name_H-M   'P 1'
#
loop_
_entity.id
_entity.type
_entity.pdbx_description
1 polymer ?
#
loop_
_entity_poly.entity_id
_entity_poly.type
_entity_poly.pdbx_seq_one_letter_code
_entity_poly.pdbx_strand_id
1 'polypeptide(L)'
;MYYRRARGDMIEVFKYLHNIYKTSCPLQRDYNTRTRGHCLKLKKQYSRLAIRYNFFSLRVVDLWNDLPESVVTSKTVNCLKSRLNHYWSNITFTLDYVTVASIHSI
;
A
#
# COMPACT_ATOMS: atom_id res chain seq x y z
N MET A 1 8.64 -14.91 4.69
CA MET A 1 7.22 -14.75 5.06
C MET A 1 6.65 -13.37 4.70
N TYR A 2 7.44 -12.29 4.82
CA TYR A 2 7.01 -10.89 4.59
C TYR A 2 6.41 -10.61 3.21
N TYR A 3 7.02 -11.10 2.13
CA TYR A 3 6.49 -10.93 0.77
C TYR A 3 5.05 -11.40 0.61
N ARG A 4 4.71 -12.58 1.16
CA ARG A 4 3.36 -13.14 1.04
C ARG A 4 2.33 -12.25 1.75
N ARG A 5 2.68 -11.70 2.92
CA ARG A 5 1.82 -10.78 3.68
C ARG A 5 1.66 -9.45 2.96
N ALA A 6 2.76 -8.83 2.55
CA ALA A 6 2.75 -7.57 1.80
C ALA A 6 1.90 -7.68 0.52
N ARG A 7 2.07 -8.77 -0.24
CA ARG A 7 1.29 -9.04 -1.44
C ARG A 7 -0.20 -9.20 -1.13
N GLY A 8 -0.53 -9.96 -0.09
CA GLY A 8 -1.92 -10.11 0.38
C GLY A 8 -2.52 -8.76 0.74
N ASP A 9 -1.80 -7.97 1.54
CA ASP A 9 -2.23 -6.65 1.97
C ASP A 9 -2.51 -5.70 0.80
N MET A 10 -1.62 -5.63 -0.20
CA MET A 10 -1.86 -4.78 -1.39
C MET A 10 -3.08 -5.22 -2.20
N ILE A 11 -3.34 -6.53 -2.28
CA ILE A 11 -4.54 -7.05 -2.95
C ILE A 11 -5.80 -6.63 -2.17
N GLU A 12 -5.77 -6.68 -0.85
CA GLU A 12 -6.90 -6.25 -0.02
C GLU A 12 -7.16 -4.75 -0.15
N VAL A 13 -6.11 -3.92 -0.10
CA VAL A 13 -6.23 -2.46 -0.35
C VAL A 13 -6.89 -2.20 -1.71
N PHE A 14 -6.44 -2.87 -2.76
CA PHE A 14 -7.03 -2.72 -4.10
C PHE A 14 -8.52 -3.05 -4.10
N LYS A 15 -8.94 -4.16 -3.49
CA LYS A 15 -10.35 -4.55 -3.44
C LYS A 15 -11.23 -3.52 -2.74
N TYR A 16 -10.73 -2.92 -1.64
CA TYR A 16 -11.44 -1.84 -0.97
C TYR A 16 -11.53 -0.59 -1.84
N LEU A 17 -10.41 -0.17 -2.46
CA LEU A 17 -10.36 1.07 -3.23
C LEU A 17 -11.11 1.01 -4.56
N HIS A 18 -11.23 -0.17 -5.15
CA HIS A 18 -11.96 -0.40 -6.40
C HIS A 18 -13.40 -0.87 -6.17
N ASN A 19 -13.93 -0.71 -4.96
CA ASN A 19 -15.31 -1.07 -4.59
C ASN A 19 -15.69 -2.53 -4.91
N ILE A 20 -14.72 -3.45 -4.88
CA ILE A 20 -14.99 -4.88 -5.06
C ILE A 20 -15.72 -5.42 -3.82
N TYR A 21 -15.35 -4.92 -2.65
CA TYR A 21 -16.10 -5.18 -1.43
C TYR A 21 -17.31 -4.24 -1.32
N LYS A 22 -18.47 -4.82 -0.97
CA LYS A 22 -19.71 -4.08 -0.69
C LYS A 22 -19.76 -3.57 0.76
N THR A 23 -18.63 -3.07 1.28
CA THR A 23 -18.52 -2.60 2.67
C THR A 23 -17.71 -1.30 2.73
N SER A 24 -17.76 -0.61 3.87
CA SER A 24 -16.99 0.61 4.07
C SER A 24 -15.49 0.32 4.05
N CYS A 25 -14.74 1.16 3.35
CA CYS A 25 -13.29 1.06 3.32
C CYS A 25 -12.72 1.51 4.67
N PRO A 26 -11.93 0.67 5.38
CA PRO A 26 -11.29 1.06 6.64
C PRO A 26 -10.10 2.02 6.44
N LEU A 27 -9.74 2.31 5.18
CA LEU A 27 -8.59 3.13 4.81
C LEU A 27 -9.04 4.53 4.42
N GLN A 28 -8.36 5.54 4.95
CA GLN A 28 -8.65 6.93 4.61
C GLN A 28 -7.94 7.31 3.32
N ARG A 29 -8.69 7.78 2.33
CA ARG A 29 -8.18 8.33 1.07
C ARG A 29 -7.48 9.66 1.29
N ASP A 30 -6.36 9.85 0.61
CA ASP A 30 -5.76 11.18 0.44
C ASP A 30 -6.27 11.78 -0.87
N TYR A 31 -7.04 12.87 -0.76
CA TYR A 31 -7.60 13.60 -1.90
C TYR A 31 -6.70 14.76 -2.35
N ASN A 32 -5.53 14.92 -1.75
CA ASN A 32 -4.61 15.98 -2.12
C ASN A 32 -3.93 15.68 -3.47
N THR A 33 -4.47 16.25 -4.54
CA THR A 33 -3.95 16.14 -5.91
C THR A 33 -2.75 17.06 -6.19
N ARG A 34 -2.38 17.94 -5.25
CA ARG A 34 -1.33 18.96 -5.46
C ARG A 34 0.09 18.41 -5.28
N THR A 35 0.21 17.15 -4.82
CA THR A 35 1.52 16.53 -4.54
C THR A 35 1.80 15.39 -5.52
N ARG A 36 3.08 15.10 -5.73
CA ARG A 36 3.54 14.01 -6.60
C ARG A 36 2.98 12.66 -6.12
N GLY A 37 2.67 11.78 -7.07
CA GLY A 37 2.16 10.43 -6.84
C GLY A 37 0.89 10.12 -7.65
N HIS A 38 0.30 8.95 -7.39
CA HIS A 38 -0.89 8.48 -8.11
C HIS A 38 -2.20 8.98 -7.49
N CYS A 39 -3.29 8.94 -8.26
CA CYS A 39 -4.63 9.38 -7.82
C CYS A 39 -5.28 8.50 -6.73
N LEU A 40 -4.62 7.41 -6.30
CA LEU A 40 -5.17 6.41 -5.37
C LEU A 40 -4.50 6.40 -3.98
N LYS A 41 -3.86 7.49 -3.57
CA LYS A 41 -3.10 7.55 -2.31
C LYS A 41 -3.97 7.40 -1.07
N LEU A 42 -3.35 6.84 -0.03
CA LEU A 42 -3.90 6.70 1.31
C LEU A 42 -3.29 7.74 2.24
N LYS A 43 -4.12 8.29 3.12
CA LYS A 43 -3.68 9.25 4.13
C LYS A 43 -2.92 8.51 5.23
N LYS A 44 -1.66 8.85 5.43
CA LYS A 44 -0.85 8.33 6.54
C LYS A 44 -1.39 8.86 7.87
N GLN A 45 -1.81 7.93 8.73
CA GLN A 45 -2.18 8.23 10.11
C GLN A 45 -0.99 7.89 11.01
N TYR A 46 -0.71 8.75 11.98
CA TYR A 46 0.36 8.53 12.94
C TYR A 46 -0.17 7.90 14.21
N SER A 47 0.58 6.97 14.78
CA SER A 47 0.27 6.39 16.08
C SER A 47 1.47 6.50 17.01
N ARG A 48 1.22 6.80 18.29
CA ARG A 48 2.26 6.82 19.32
C ARG A 48 2.72 5.41 19.71
N LEU A 49 1.87 4.40 19.51
CA LEU A 49 2.13 3.03 19.92
C LEU A 49 2.77 2.25 18.77
N ALA A 50 4.00 1.77 18.98
CA ALA A 50 4.75 0.94 18.01
C ALA A 50 3.92 -0.27 17.52
N ILE A 51 3.18 -0.91 18.42
CA ILE A 51 2.35 -2.10 18.13
C ILE A 51 1.26 -1.78 17.07
N ARG A 52 0.71 -0.57 17.09
CA ARG A 52 -0.35 -0.18 16.15
C ARG A 52 0.17 -0.08 14.72
N TYR A 53 1.46 0.18 14.49
CA TYR A 53 2.03 0.20 13.13
C TYR A 53 1.90 -1.16 12.44
N ASN A 54 1.78 -2.27 13.18
CA ASN A 54 1.54 -3.59 12.60
C ASN A 54 0.10 -3.82 12.13
N PHE A 55 -0.84 -2.89 12.44
CA PHE A 55 -2.24 -3.01 12.05
C PHE A 55 -2.37 -2.74 10.56
N PHE A 56 -3.35 -3.42 9.93
CA PHE A 56 -3.59 -3.32 8.50
C PHE A 56 -3.75 -1.86 8.04
N SER A 57 -4.55 -1.05 8.75
CA SER A 57 -4.82 0.34 8.36
C SER A 57 -3.60 1.27 8.35
N LEU A 58 -2.52 0.90 9.05
CA LEU A 58 -1.30 1.70 9.13
C LEU A 58 -0.18 1.14 8.25
N ARG A 59 0.11 -0.17 8.34
CA ARG A 59 1.26 -0.78 7.64
C ARG A 59 1.15 -0.75 6.11
N VAL A 60 -0.08 -0.68 5.58
CA VAL A 60 -0.29 -0.74 4.13
C VAL A 60 -0.13 0.61 3.45
N VAL A 61 -0.15 1.71 4.22
CA VAL A 61 -0.22 3.06 3.65
C VAL A 61 1.04 3.42 2.88
N ASP A 62 2.22 3.23 3.49
CA ASP A 62 3.50 3.57 2.86
C ASP A 62 3.72 2.69 1.62
N LEU A 63 3.56 1.37 1.79
CA LEU A 63 3.76 0.42 0.69
C LEU A 63 2.81 0.67 -0.48
N TRP A 64 1.55 1.04 -0.22
CA TRP A 64 0.58 1.34 -1.28
C TRP A 64 0.93 2.65 -1.99
N ASN A 65 1.33 3.68 -1.25
CA ASN A 65 1.66 5.00 -1.81
C ASN A 65 2.95 4.98 -2.64
N ASP A 66 3.85 4.03 -2.38
CA ASP A 66 5.08 3.81 -3.14
C ASP A 66 4.86 3.01 -4.44
N LEU A 67 3.65 2.46 -4.67
CA LEU A 67 3.35 1.77 -5.91
C LEU A 67 3.19 2.76 -7.07
N PRO A 68 3.67 2.41 -8.27
CA PRO A 68 3.48 3.24 -9.44
C PRO A 68 2.00 3.26 -9.85
N GLU A 69 1.59 4.35 -10.49
CA GLU A 69 0.21 4.54 -10.95
C GLU A 69 -0.28 3.38 -11.84
N SER A 70 0.61 2.86 -12.69
CA SER A 70 0.32 1.73 -13.57
C SER A 70 -0.07 0.45 -12.82
N VAL A 71 0.43 0.23 -11.60
CA VAL A 71 0.06 -0.92 -10.78
C VAL A 71 -1.31 -0.68 -10.14
N VAL A 72 -1.50 0.46 -9.45
CA VAL A 72 -2.71 0.74 -8.66
C VAL A 72 -3.97 0.99 -9.51
N THR A 73 -3.81 1.49 -10.73
CA THR A 73 -4.91 1.72 -11.71
C THR A 73 -5.26 0.48 -12.54
N SER A 74 -4.77 -0.70 -12.15
CA SER A 74 -5.13 -1.96 -12.81
C SER A 74 -6.65 -2.18 -12.88
N LYS A 75 -7.14 -2.67 -14.01
CA LYS A 75 -8.58 -2.91 -14.23
C LYS A 75 -9.14 -4.11 -13.46
N THR A 76 -8.28 -5.07 -13.13
CA THR A 76 -8.69 -6.31 -12.44
C THR A 76 -7.66 -6.71 -11.39
N VAL A 77 -8.09 -7.51 -10.42
CA VAL A 77 -7.21 -8.09 -9.39
C VAL A 77 -6.06 -8.91 -10.01
N ASN A 78 -6.30 -9.61 -11.12
CA ASN A 78 -5.27 -10.40 -11.79
C ASN A 78 -4.23 -9.53 -12.51
N CYS A 79 -4.67 -8.42 -13.13
CA CYS A 79 -3.76 -7.41 -13.68
C CYS A 79 -2.89 -6.81 -12.57
N LEU A 80 -3.50 -6.44 -11.44
CA LEU A 80 -2.77 -5.95 -10.28
C LEU A 80 -1.72 -6.96 -9.82
N LYS A 81 -2.10 -8.22 -9.56
CA LYS A 81 -1.18 -9.27 -9.12
C LYS A 81 0.04 -9.41 -10.04
N SER A 82 -0.19 -9.37 -11.35
CA SER A 82 0.86 -9.53 -12.35
C SER A 82 1.80 -8.32 -12.37
N ARG A 83 1.25 -7.11 -12.40
CA ARG A 83 2.04 -5.86 -12.38
C ARG A 83 2.79 -5.68 -11.05
N LEU A 84 2.15 -6.04 -9.94
CA LEU A 84 2.75 -6.01 -8.60
C LEU A 84 3.94 -6.98 -8.52
N ASN A 85 3.76 -8.23 -8.97
CA ASN A 85 4.85 -9.21 -9.01
C ASN A 85 6.00 -8.73 -9.90
N HIS A 86 5.70 -8.10 -11.05
CA HIS A 86 6.72 -7.55 -11.92
C HIS A 86 7.49 -6.40 -11.26
N TYR A 87 6.78 -5.43 -10.68
CA TYR A 87 7.39 -4.30 -9.96
C TYR A 87 8.26 -4.76 -8.78
N TRP A 88 7.80 -5.80 -8.08
CA TRP A 88 8.49 -6.36 -6.92
C TRP A 88 9.54 -7.43 -7.25
N SER A 89 9.74 -7.78 -8.53
CA SER A 89 10.67 -8.84 -8.94
C SER A 89 12.11 -8.57 -8.51
N ASN A 90 12.49 -7.30 -8.42
CA ASN A 90 13.82 -6.85 -8.00
C ASN A 90 13.84 -6.23 -6.60
N ILE A 91 12.73 -6.32 -5.85
CA ILE A 91 12.63 -5.75 -4.50
C ILE A 91 12.88 -6.86 -3.47
N THR A 92 13.83 -6.62 -2.56
CA THR A 92 14.09 -7.54 -1.44
C THR A 92 13.22 -7.16 -0.26
N PHE A 93 12.27 -8.02 0.11
CA PHE A 93 11.43 -7.84 1.30
C PHE A 93 12.14 -8.39 2.54
N THR A 94 12.90 -7.53 3.22
CA THR A 94 13.56 -7.85 4.50
C THR A 94 12.65 -7.54 5.70
N LEU A 95 13.07 -8.00 6.89
CA LEU A 95 12.43 -7.68 8.18
C LEU A 95 12.28 -6.15 8.40
N ASP A 96 13.20 -5.36 7.86
CA ASP A 96 13.31 -3.91 8.10
C ASP A 96 12.45 -3.05 7.17
N TYR A 97 11.88 -3.61 6.10
CA TYR A 97 10.99 -2.85 5.20
C TYR A 97 9.66 -2.45 5.86
N VAL A 98 9.32 -3.07 7.00
CA VAL A 98 8.16 -2.69 7.83
C VAL A 98 8.48 -1.51 8.75
N THR A 99 9.76 -1.07 8.86
CA THR A 99 10.18 -0.06 9.83
C THR A 99 10.97 1.14 9.27
N VAL A 100 11.47 1.11 8.03
CA VAL A 100 12.38 2.18 7.53
C VAL A 100 11.81 3.18 6.50
N ALA A 101 10.49 3.30 6.34
CA ALA A 101 9.89 4.43 5.60
C ALA A 101 10.04 5.80 6.30
N SER A 102 11.07 5.97 7.13
CA SER A 102 11.39 7.16 7.93
C SER A 102 12.86 7.61 7.85
N ILE A 103 13.72 7.06 6.97
CA ILE A 103 15.17 7.42 6.95
C ILE A 103 15.73 7.71 5.55
N HIS A 104 14.96 8.28 4.62
CA HIS A 104 15.51 8.96 3.44
C HIS A 104 14.82 10.32 3.19
N SER A 105 14.70 11.10 4.26
CA SER A 105 14.59 12.56 4.16
C SER A 105 15.50 13.18 5.21
N ILE A 106 16.76 13.33 4.81
CA ILE A 106 17.65 14.41 5.24
C ILE A 106 17.85 15.27 3.99
#